data_AF-A0A645BPR8-F1
#
_entry.id   AF-A0A645BPR8-F1
#
_cell.length_a   1.000
_cell.length_b   1.000
_cell.length_c   1.000
_cell.angle_alpha   90.00
_cell.angle_beta   90.00
_cell.angle_gamma   90.00
#
_symmetry.space_group_name_H-M   'P 1'
#
loop_
_entity.id
_entity.type
_entity.pdbx_description
1 polymer ?
#
loop_
_entity_poly.entity_id
_entity_poly.type
_entity_poly.pdbx_seq_one_letter_code
_entity_poly.pdbx_strand_id
1 'polypeptide(L)'
;MGLFRLFQRIAEKSKNETNEGSTDMYLENSLQKIKDENRQWELERNEIFAYRNAAIAEDNAGNNKAAIDMYLQSIEDCEDSKFNNKESSIAYAISRVIALYNKEKEESKLVDYLKYIIDKYPNYQDRNKWKVRLSKIENRDREVAQNINPEKIIAIDRDSVKKSIGARIAEIKKSFPEFNWYFDKPDDMDTFMYLSIHRPNTLIQSSPFYKEWGKLEDTFVKLSQKANLAEGNKDYKTAINNYLRMVVEECESTIPYERLMIIYRKLKWKEQETEIIKQSIAFFTDLKNKQSEYILYLGKKYGMDHKAQSYIDENKKVFYYGGAFELYNPQPKIEKWKERLSKFEI
;
A
#
# COMPACT_ATOMS: atom_id res chain seq x y z
N MET A 1 27.62 12.29 -3.00
CA MET A 1 28.16 11.32 -2.03
C MET A 1 28.48 12.07 -0.74
N GLY A 2 28.03 11.60 0.43
CA GLY A 2 27.98 12.44 1.64
C GLY A 2 29.31 12.64 2.40
N LEU A 3 29.34 13.69 3.24
CA LEU A 3 30.39 14.05 4.22
C LEU A 3 30.96 12.84 4.98
N PHE A 4 30.15 11.82 5.22
CA PHE A 4 30.57 10.58 5.88
C PHE A 4 31.70 9.84 5.15
N ARG A 5 31.70 9.78 3.81
CA ARG A 5 32.78 9.16 3.03
C ARG A 5 34.06 10.00 3.03
N LEU A 6 33.92 11.32 3.18
CA LEU A 6 35.05 12.23 3.37
C LEU A 6 35.76 11.91 4.70
N PHE A 7 34.99 11.81 5.79
CA PHE A 7 35.53 11.46 7.11
C PHE A 7 36.15 10.06 7.18
N GLN A 8 35.59 9.06 6.48
CA GLN A 8 36.20 7.72 6.39
C GLN A 8 37.55 7.75 5.66
N ARG A 9 37.67 8.47 4.54
CA ARG A 9 38.95 8.58 3.81
C ARG A 9 40.00 9.38 4.57
N ILE A 10 39.59 10.38 5.35
CA ILE A 10 40.48 11.13 6.25
C ILE A 10 41.08 10.19 7.31
N ALA A 11 40.26 9.32 7.90
CA ALA A 11 40.70 8.34 8.91
C ALA A 11 41.63 7.25 8.34
N GLU A 12 41.52 6.94 7.05
CA GLU A 12 42.42 6.00 6.37
C GLU A 12 43.76 6.65 5.99
N LYS A 13 43.76 7.93 5.60
CA LYS A 13 44.97 8.65 5.18
C LYS A 13 45.83 9.14 6.35
N SER A 14 45.20 9.55 7.46
CA SER A 14 45.92 9.95 8.69
C SER A 14 46.70 8.81 9.35
N LYS A 15 46.41 7.55 8.99
CA LYS A 15 47.17 6.38 9.44
C LYS A 15 48.49 6.16 8.67
N ASN A 16 48.68 6.78 7.51
CA ASN A 16 49.77 6.43 6.60
C ASN A 16 50.81 7.53 6.31
N GLU A 17 50.58 8.82 6.63
CA GLU A 17 51.55 9.89 6.31
C GLU A 17 51.60 11.01 7.37
N THR A 18 52.79 11.33 7.87
CA THR A 18 53.11 12.47 8.75
C THR A 18 53.51 13.72 7.94
N ASN A 19 52.64 14.18 7.04
CA ASN A 19 52.82 15.47 6.35
C ASN A 19 51.54 16.30 6.47
N GLU A 20 51.51 17.22 7.44
CA GLU A 20 50.35 18.09 7.72
C GLU A 20 50.00 18.98 6.52
N GLY A 21 50.99 19.52 5.80
CA GLY A 21 50.76 20.39 4.64
C GLY A 21 50.15 19.72 3.40
N SER A 22 50.34 18.41 3.19
CA SER A 22 49.69 17.69 2.08
C SER A 22 48.25 17.26 2.42
N THR A 23 47.94 17.16 3.72
CA THR A 23 46.65 16.74 4.23
C THR A 23 45.64 17.88 4.20
N ASP A 24 46.05 19.10 4.56
CA ASP A 24 45.20 20.31 4.50
C ASP A 24 44.83 20.70 3.08
N MET A 25 45.80 20.72 2.16
CA MET A 25 45.52 20.99 0.74
C MET A 25 44.58 19.93 0.12
N TYR A 26 44.67 18.68 0.56
CA TYR A 26 43.75 17.62 0.12
C TYR A 26 42.34 17.81 0.70
N LEU A 27 42.23 18.23 1.96
CA LEU A 27 40.96 18.54 2.63
C LEU A 27 40.27 19.71 1.96
N GLU A 28 40.98 20.80 1.68
CA GLU A 28 40.44 21.97 0.99
C GLU A 28 39.95 21.62 -0.41
N ASN A 29 40.76 20.89 -1.19
CA ASN A 29 40.37 20.44 -2.53
C ASN A 29 39.15 19.51 -2.48
N SER A 30 39.08 18.60 -1.50
CA SER A 30 37.94 17.70 -1.37
C SER A 30 36.68 18.40 -0.86
N LEU A 31 36.81 19.41 0.00
CA LEU A 31 35.70 20.24 0.46
C LEU A 31 35.16 21.09 -0.70
N GLN A 32 36.05 21.69 -1.49
CA GLN A 32 35.68 22.46 -2.66
C GLN A 32 34.94 21.60 -3.68
N LYS A 33 35.45 20.39 -3.95
CA LYS A 33 34.77 19.43 -4.82
C LYS A 33 33.36 19.10 -4.34
N ILE A 34 33.15 18.89 -3.04
CA ILE A 34 31.82 18.62 -2.48
C ILE A 34 30.90 19.83 -2.60
N LYS A 35 31.42 21.05 -2.39
CA LYS A 35 30.64 22.28 -2.61
C LYS A 35 30.20 22.42 -4.06
N ASP A 36 31.11 22.15 -5.00
CA ASP A 36 30.82 22.21 -6.42
C ASP A 36 29.81 21.13 -6.84
N GLU A 37 29.96 19.89 -6.35
CA GLU A 37 28.99 18.80 -6.54
C GLU A 37 27.61 19.16 -5.97
N ASN A 38 27.54 19.76 -4.78
CA ASN A 38 26.27 20.19 -4.18
C ASN A 38 25.61 21.31 -4.98
N ARG A 39 26.40 22.28 -5.48
CA ARG A 39 25.87 23.36 -6.32
C ARG A 39 25.31 22.82 -7.63
N GLN A 40 26.02 21.90 -8.29
CA GLN A 40 25.53 21.23 -9.50
C GLN A 40 24.25 20.45 -9.20
N TRP A 41 24.20 19.74 -8.07
CA TRP A 41 23.00 19.02 -7.65
C TRP A 41 21.80 19.93 -7.44
N GLU A 42 21.99 21.09 -6.79
CA GLU A 42 20.94 22.08 -6.59
C GLU A 42 20.44 22.66 -7.91
N LEU A 43 21.34 22.95 -8.86
CA LEU A 43 20.97 23.42 -10.19
C LEU A 43 20.13 22.39 -10.95
N GLU A 44 20.62 21.16 -11.11
CA GLU A 44 19.89 20.08 -11.77
C GLU A 44 18.55 19.80 -11.10
N ARG A 45 18.53 19.83 -9.76
CA ARG A 45 17.30 19.66 -8.98
C ARG A 45 16.30 20.76 -9.30
N ASN A 46 16.72 22.02 -9.29
CA ASN A 46 15.83 23.16 -9.53
C ASN A 46 15.23 23.11 -10.95
N GLU A 47 16.01 22.68 -11.95
CA GLU A 47 15.51 22.46 -13.31
C GLU A 47 14.44 21.36 -13.37
N ILE A 48 14.70 20.19 -12.78
CA ILE A 48 13.73 19.09 -12.71
C ILE A 48 12.42 19.52 -12.02
N PHE A 49 12.54 20.29 -10.92
CA PHE A 49 11.37 20.81 -10.20
C PHE A 49 10.65 21.92 -10.98
N ALA A 50 11.36 22.72 -11.78
CA ALA A 50 10.74 23.74 -12.62
C ALA A 50 9.80 23.11 -13.64
N TYR A 51 10.24 22.07 -14.36
CA TYR A 51 9.37 21.33 -15.29
C TYR A 51 8.18 20.69 -14.60
N ARG A 52 8.39 20.10 -13.41
CA ARG A 52 7.29 19.53 -12.63
C ARG A 52 6.27 20.57 -12.19
N ASN A 53 6.72 21.72 -11.71
CA ASN A 53 5.83 22.80 -11.27
C ASN A 53 5.07 23.40 -12.45
N ALA A 54 5.71 23.54 -13.61
CA ALA A 54 5.04 23.93 -14.85
C ALA A 54 3.99 22.89 -15.27
N ALA A 55 4.31 21.59 -15.21
CA ALA A 55 3.36 20.52 -15.50
C ALA A 55 2.14 20.57 -14.56
N ILE A 56 2.35 20.84 -13.27
CA ILE A 56 1.26 21.02 -12.29
C ILE A 56 0.38 22.23 -12.64
N ALA A 57 0.98 23.34 -13.08
CA ALA A 57 0.23 24.51 -13.50
C ALA A 57 -0.65 24.21 -14.73
N GLU A 58 -0.10 23.54 -15.75
CA GLU A 58 -0.84 23.12 -16.94
C GLU A 58 -1.95 22.10 -16.61
N ASP A 59 -1.67 21.14 -15.73
CA ASP A 59 -2.63 20.14 -15.25
C ASP A 59 -3.83 20.81 -14.54
N ASN A 60 -3.55 21.78 -13.66
CA ASN A 60 -4.58 22.57 -12.98
C ASN A 60 -5.35 23.49 -13.94
N ALA A 61 -4.71 23.98 -14.99
CA ALA A 61 -5.36 24.76 -16.05
C ALA A 61 -6.21 23.87 -17.00
N GLY A 62 -6.09 22.54 -16.90
CA GLY A 62 -6.80 21.58 -17.75
C GLY A 62 -6.11 21.29 -19.08
N ASN A 63 -4.91 21.82 -19.31
CA ASN A 63 -4.10 21.63 -20.51
C ASN A 63 -3.34 20.29 -20.45
N ASN A 64 -4.09 19.19 -20.52
CA ASN A 64 -3.57 17.86 -20.22
C ASN A 64 -2.39 17.44 -21.11
N LYS A 65 -2.39 17.81 -22.39
CA LYS A 65 -1.30 17.46 -23.33
C LYS A 65 0.01 18.14 -22.97
N ALA A 66 -0.03 19.46 -22.73
CA ALA A 66 1.14 20.21 -22.28
C ALA A 66 1.66 19.68 -20.93
N ALA A 67 0.76 19.37 -20.00
CA ALA A 67 1.12 18.76 -18.74
C ALA A 67 1.82 17.39 -18.91
N ILE A 68 1.33 16.52 -19.81
CA ILE A 68 1.96 15.23 -20.12
C ILE A 68 3.40 15.44 -20.61
N ASP A 69 3.59 16.31 -21.59
CA ASP A 69 4.91 16.55 -22.20
C ASP A 69 5.91 17.05 -21.14
N MET A 70 5.49 17.99 -20.28
CA MET A 70 6.32 18.50 -19.19
C MET A 70 6.60 17.46 -18.10
N TYR A 71 5.63 16.60 -17.76
CA TYR A 71 5.87 15.51 -16.81
C TYR A 71 6.84 14.47 -17.38
N LEU A 72 6.75 14.15 -18.67
CA LEU A 72 7.68 13.24 -19.35
C LEU A 72 9.10 13.82 -19.37
N GLN A 73 9.25 15.10 -19.70
CA GLN A 73 10.54 15.79 -19.65
C GLN A 73 11.14 15.75 -18.22
N SER A 74 10.33 16.05 -17.20
CA SER A 74 10.76 15.97 -15.80
C SER A 74 11.20 14.56 -15.38
N ILE A 75 10.64 13.51 -16.00
CA ILE A 75 11.07 12.13 -15.76
C ILE A 75 12.39 11.86 -16.45
N GLU A 76 12.53 12.22 -17.73
CA GLU A 76 13.75 12.05 -18.52
C GLU A 76 14.95 12.76 -17.88
N ASP A 77 14.80 14.05 -17.54
CA ASP A 77 15.84 14.83 -16.87
C ASP A 77 16.27 14.20 -15.54
N CYS A 78 15.32 13.60 -14.82
CA CYS A 78 15.58 12.94 -13.56
C CYS A 78 16.30 11.59 -13.77
N GLU A 79 15.95 10.84 -14.80
CA GLU A 79 16.62 9.59 -15.19
C GLU A 79 18.08 9.84 -15.61
N ASP A 80 18.34 10.92 -16.33
CA ASP A 80 19.67 11.30 -16.81
C ASP A 80 20.53 11.97 -15.73
N SER A 81 19.91 12.52 -14.68
CA SER A 81 20.63 13.15 -13.58
C SER A 81 21.49 12.15 -12.81
N LYS A 82 22.77 12.48 -12.64
CA LYS A 82 23.71 11.70 -11.81
C LYS A 82 23.38 11.76 -10.32
N PHE A 83 22.49 12.68 -9.91
CA PHE A 83 22.23 12.97 -8.51
C PHE A 83 20.76 12.76 -8.09
N ASN A 84 19.81 12.84 -9.03
CA ASN A 84 18.37 12.80 -8.73
C ASN A 84 17.63 11.56 -9.26
N ASN A 85 18.31 10.62 -9.93
CA ASN A 85 17.77 9.38 -10.54
C ASN A 85 17.10 8.35 -9.61
N LYS A 86 16.69 8.74 -8.41
CA LYS A 86 15.93 7.86 -7.52
C LYS A 86 14.50 7.74 -8.01
N GLU A 87 14.00 6.51 -8.04
CA GLU A 87 12.60 6.19 -8.41
C GLU A 87 11.57 6.98 -7.57
N SER A 88 11.88 7.27 -6.30
CA SER A 88 11.03 8.10 -5.44
C SER A 88 10.85 9.53 -5.96
N SER A 89 11.84 10.05 -6.67
CA SER A 89 11.82 11.42 -7.21
C SER A 89 10.82 11.54 -8.35
N ILE A 90 10.58 10.49 -9.14
CA ILE A 90 9.74 10.49 -10.34
C ILE A 90 8.34 9.87 -10.14
N ALA A 91 8.12 9.20 -9.01
CA ALA A 91 6.87 8.55 -8.62
C ALA A 91 5.61 9.37 -8.91
N TYR A 92 5.65 10.65 -8.54
CA TYR A 92 4.54 11.59 -8.75
C TYR A 92 4.28 11.82 -10.24
N ALA A 93 5.32 12.15 -11.01
CA ALA A 93 5.21 12.43 -12.43
C ALA A 93 4.69 11.21 -13.21
N ILE A 94 5.21 10.01 -12.94
CA ILE A 94 4.72 8.76 -13.55
C ILE A 94 3.22 8.58 -13.30
N SER A 95 2.80 8.77 -12.05
CA SER A 95 1.39 8.63 -11.66
C SER A 95 0.49 9.64 -12.38
N ARG A 96 0.97 10.87 -12.59
CA ARG A 96 0.24 11.90 -13.34
C ARG A 96 0.16 11.61 -14.83
N VAL A 97 1.25 11.18 -15.47
CA VAL A 97 1.25 10.79 -16.90
C VAL A 97 0.22 9.68 -17.17
N ILE A 98 0.20 8.63 -16.33
CA ILE A 98 -0.79 7.55 -16.43
C ILE A 98 -2.23 8.10 -16.34
N ALA A 99 -2.48 9.02 -15.40
CA ALA A 99 -3.80 9.61 -15.20
C ALA A 99 -4.23 10.50 -16.38
N LEU A 100 -3.31 11.31 -16.89
CA LEU A 100 -3.57 12.26 -17.98
C LEU A 100 -3.77 11.56 -19.31
N TYR A 101 -2.97 10.54 -19.66
CA TYR A 101 -3.25 9.74 -20.86
C TYR A 101 -4.63 9.08 -20.81
N ASN A 102 -5.04 8.62 -19.63
CA ASN A 102 -6.38 8.07 -19.45
C ASN A 102 -7.49 9.13 -19.60
N LYS A 103 -7.26 10.36 -19.13
CA LYS A 103 -8.19 11.50 -19.26
C LYS A 103 -8.34 11.92 -20.72
N GLU A 104 -7.24 11.95 -21.47
CA GLU A 104 -7.20 12.25 -22.90
C GLU A 104 -7.69 11.09 -23.79
N LYS A 105 -7.96 9.91 -23.20
CA LYS A 105 -8.34 8.69 -23.92
C LYS A 105 -7.27 8.24 -24.94
N GLU A 106 -6.01 8.56 -24.68
CA GLU A 106 -4.84 8.21 -25.50
C GLU A 106 -4.37 6.79 -25.15
N GLU A 107 -5.20 5.79 -25.43
CA GLU A 107 -5.01 4.42 -24.95
C GLU A 107 -3.73 3.75 -25.46
N SER A 108 -3.37 3.95 -26.73
CA SER A 108 -2.12 3.41 -27.30
C SER A 108 -0.89 3.96 -26.56
N LYS A 109 -0.83 5.28 -26.37
CA LYS A 109 0.28 5.94 -25.65
C LYS A 109 0.33 5.47 -24.21
N LEU A 110 -0.82 5.28 -23.56
CA LEU A 110 -0.88 4.73 -22.21
C LEU A 110 -0.31 3.30 -22.16
N VAL A 111 -0.63 2.44 -23.13
CA VAL A 111 -0.10 1.08 -23.21
C VAL A 111 1.41 1.09 -23.38
N ASP A 112 1.92 1.86 -24.32
CA ASP A 112 3.36 1.97 -24.59
C ASP A 112 4.11 2.50 -23.37
N TYR A 113 3.56 3.54 -22.73
CA TYR A 113 4.12 4.11 -21.51
C TYR A 113 4.11 3.11 -20.35
N LEU A 114 3.02 2.36 -20.16
CA LEU A 114 2.95 1.32 -19.12
C LEU A 114 3.99 0.22 -19.36
N LYS A 115 4.18 -0.23 -20.61
CA LYS A 115 5.22 -1.20 -20.97
C LYS A 115 6.61 -0.67 -20.65
N TYR A 116 6.89 0.57 -21.04
CA TYR A 116 8.16 1.25 -20.74
C TYR A 116 8.46 1.27 -19.24
N ILE A 117 7.56 1.79 -18.41
CA ILE A 117 7.84 1.92 -16.96
C ILE A 117 7.88 0.56 -16.24
N ILE A 118 7.16 -0.46 -16.71
CA ILE A 118 7.20 -1.81 -16.13
C ILE A 118 8.56 -2.49 -16.38
N ASP A 119 9.17 -2.21 -17.52
CA ASP A 119 10.50 -2.72 -17.88
C ASP A 119 11.60 -1.92 -17.17
N LYS A 120 11.54 -0.58 -17.29
CA LYS A 120 12.52 0.36 -16.74
C LYS A 120 12.65 0.28 -15.23
N TYR A 121 11.54 0.09 -14.51
CA TYR A 121 11.48 0.12 -13.04
C TYR A 121 11.06 -1.22 -12.43
N PRO A 122 11.93 -2.25 -12.48
CA PRO A 122 11.56 -3.61 -12.08
C PRO A 122 11.28 -3.76 -10.58
N ASN A 123 11.88 -2.90 -9.75
CA ASN A 123 11.80 -2.95 -8.28
C ASN A 123 10.86 -1.91 -7.67
N TYR A 124 10.20 -1.10 -8.50
CA TYR A 124 9.32 -0.05 -8.01
C TYR A 124 8.06 -0.62 -7.36
N GLN A 125 7.66 -0.08 -6.21
CA GLN A 125 6.58 -0.61 -5.37
C GLN A 125 5.23 -0.70 -6.10
N ASP A 126 4.92 0.22 -7.02
CA ASP A 126 3.66 0.22 -7.75
C ASP A 126 3.71 -0.54 -9.07
N ARG A 127 4.83 -1.19 -9.41
CA ARG A 127 4.97 -1.93 -10.67
C ARG A 127 3.84 -2.95 -10.90
N ASN A 128 3.42 -3.64 -9.85
CA ASN A 128 2.31 -4.58 -9.92
C ASN A 128 0.98 -3.89 -10.25
N LYS A 129 0.75 -2.66 -9.76
CA LYS A 129 -0.44 -1.87 -10.13
C LYS A 129 -0.41 -1.52 -11.62
N TRP A 130 0.76 -1.18 -12.16
CA TRP A 130 0.93 -0.91 -13.59
C TRP A 130 0.66 -2.16 -14.45
N LYS A 131 1.19 -3.32 -14.05
CA LYS A 131 0.90 -4.61 -14.71
C LYS A 131 -0.59 -4.94 -14.73
N VAL A 132 -1.27 -4.76 -13.60
CA VAL A 132 -2.72 -4.96 -13.51
C VAL A 132 -3.46 -3.98 -14.42
N ARG A 133 -3.04 -2.71 -14.47
CA ARG A 133 -3.65 -1.74 -15.39
C ARG A 133 -3.44 -2.11 -16.85
N LEU A 134 -2.21 -2.45 -17.23
CA LEU A 134 -1.86 -2.88 -18.59
C LEU A 134 -2.69 -4.09 -19.02
N SER A 135 -2.74 -5.14 -18.19
CA SER A 135 -3.52 -6.35 -18.47
C SER A 135 -5.00 -6.06 -18.73
N LYS A 136 -5.62 -5.15 -17.97
CA LYS A 136 -7.02 -4.76 -18.16
C LYS A 136 -7.27 -4.02 -19.46
N ILE A 137 -6.29 -3.24 -19.93
CA ILE A 137 -6.37 -2.52 -21.20
C ILE A 137 -6.23 -3.53 -22.34
N GLU A 138 -5.15 -4.32 -22.34
CA GLU A 138 -4.85 -5.26 -23.42
C GLU A 138 -5.89 -6.38 -23.56
N ASN A 139 -6.52 -6.81 -22.46
CA ASN A 139 -7.53 -7.86 -22.49
C ASN A 139 -8.97 -7.32 -22.47
N ARG A 140 -9.20 -6.02 -22.70
CA ARG A 140 -10.54 -5.41 -22.60
C ARG A 140 -11.57 -6.10 -23.48
N ASP A 141 -11.22 -6.41 -24.73
CA ASP A 141 -12.13 -6.99 -25.72
C ASP A 141 -12.02 -8.51 -25.84
N ARG A 142 -11.07 -9.13 -25.13
CA ARG A 142 -10.88 -10.58 -25.12
C ARG A 142 -12.12 -11.29 -24.56
N GLU A 143 -12.66 -12.27 -25.27
CA GLU A 143 -13.78 -13.03 -24.74
C GLU A 143 -13.39 -13.79 -23.47
N VAL A 144 -14.32 -13.84 -22.51
CA VAL A 144 -14.17 -14.66 -21.30
C VAL A 144 -14.27 -16.11 -21.74
N ALA A 145 -13.32 -16.96 -21.35
CA ALA A 145 -13.41 -18.39 -21.60
C ALA A 145 -14.72 -18.93 -21.03
N GLN A 146 -15.67 -19.30 -21.90
CA GLN A 146 -17.07 -19.59 -21.53
C GLN A 146 -17.25 -20.89 -20.72
N ASN A 147 -16.18 -21.64 -20.47
CA ASN A 147 -16.24 -23.02 -19.94
C ASN A 147 -15.65 -23.18 -18.53
N ILE A 148 -15.62 -22.12 -17.73
CA ILE A 148 -15.29 -22.26 -16.31
C ILE A 148 -16.55 -22.78 -15.61
N ASN A 149 -16.45 -23.94 -14.96
CA ASN A 149 -17.50 -24.54 -14.12
C ASN A 149 -17.09 -24.33 -12.65
N PRO A 150 -18.00 -23.90 -11.76
CA PRO A 150 -17.78 -23.84 -10.32
C PRO A 150 -17.12 -25.09 -9.73
N GLU A 151 -17.50 -26.29 -10.17
CA GLU A 151 -16.96 -27.57 -9.69
C GLU A 151 -15.46 -27.76 -9.99
N LYS A 152 -14.93 -27.03 -10.97
CA LYS A 152 -13.52 -27.07 -11.38
C LYS A 152 -12.66 -26.03 -10.65
N ILE A 153 -13.26 -25.20 -9.80
CA ILE A 153 -12.56 -24.32 -8.87
C ILE A 153 -11.98 -25.22 -7.76
N ILE A 154 -10.77 -24.89 -7.29
CA ILE A 154 -10.15 -25.68 -6.22
C ILE A 154 -11.09 -25.66 -5.03
N ALA A 155 -11.62 -26.83 -4.65
CA ALA A 155 -12.27 -27.02 -3.37
C ALA A 155 -11.19 -26.84 -2.30
N ILE A 156 -11.09 -25.62 -1.76
CA ILE A 156 -10.19 -25.38 -0.65
C ILE A 156 -10.88 -26.00 0.57
N ASP A 157 -10.41 -27.18 0.96
CA ASP A 157 -10.86 -27.86 2.17
C ASP A 157 -10.61 -26.95 3.37
N ARG A 158 -11.70 -26.44 3.96
CA ARG A 158 -11.66 -25.55 5.12
C ARG A 158 -11.19 -26.29 6.37
N ASP A 159 -11.45 -27.59 6.44
CA ASP A 159 -11.10 -28.43 7.58
C ASP A 159 -9.61 -28.82 7.58
N SER A 160 -8.95 -28.71 6.41
CA SER A 160 -7.50 -28.90 6.28
C SER A 160 -6.67 -27.78 6.94
N VAL A 161 -7.27 -26.62 7.21
CA VAL A 161 -6.59 -25.48 7.82
C VAL A 161 -6.70 -25.57 9.33
N LYS A 162 -5.70 -26.20 9.99
CA LYS A 162 -5.64 -26.30 11.46
C LYS A 162 -5.82 -24.94 12.16
N LYS A 163 -5.28 -23.88 11.56
CA LYS A 163 -5.43 -22.49 12.00
C LYS A 163 -5.16 -21.54 10.85
N SER A 164 -6.13 -20.68 10.56
CA SER A 164 -6.05 -19.73 9.44
C SER A 164 -4.92 -18.70 9.66
N ILE A 165 -4.44 -18.11 8.57
CA ILE A 165 -3.52 -16.96 8.62
C ILE A 165 -4.17 -15.80 9.41
N GLY A 166 -5.46 -15.51 9.17
CA GLY A 166 -6.21 -14.47 9.88
C GLY A 166 -6.25 -14.70 11.39
N ALA A 167 -6.56 -15.91 11.85
CA ALA A 167 -6.56 -16.27 13.26
C ALA A 167 -5.18 -16.13 13.90
N ARG A 168 -4.12 -16.52 13.19
CA ARG A 168 -2.73 -16.33 13.66
C ARG A 168 -2.36 -14.85 13.79
N ILE A 169 -2.76 -14.02 12.82
CA ILE A 169 -2.58 -12.56 12.91
C ILE A 169 -3.34 -12.00 14.11
N ALA A 170 -4.59 -12.43 14.32
CA ALA A 170 -5.40 -11.98 15.46
C ALA A 170 -4.75 -12.31 16.82
N GLU A 171 -4.11 -13.47 16.95
CA GLU A 171 -3.35 -13.82 18.15
C GLU A 171 -2.09 -13.01 18.34
N ILE A 172 -1.32 -12.79 17.27
CA ILE A 172 -0.15 -11.93 17.33
C ILE A 172 -0.55 -10.52 17.75
N LYS A 173 -1.67 -9.98 17.23
CA LYS A 173 -2.19 -8.66 17.65
C LYS A 173 -2.44 -8.59 19.16
N LYS A 174 -2.89 -9.68 19.80
CA LYS A 174 -3.09 -9.76 21.26
C LYS A 174 -1.79 -9.83 22.06
N SER A 175 -0.66 -10.18 21.43
CA SER A 175 0.65 -10.22 22.07
C SER A 175 1.33 -8.85 22.17
N PHE A 176 0.82 -7.84 21.46
CA PHE A 176 1.32 -6.47 21.55
C PHE A 176 0.84 -5.77 22.83
N PRO A 177 1.52 -4.69 23.26
CA PRO A 177 1.06 -3.89 24.39
C PRO A 177 -0.41 -3.51 24.25
N GLU A 178 -1.13 -3.44 25.37
CA GLU A 178 -2.54 -3.11 25.32
C GLU A 178 -2.75 -1.64 24.89
N PHE A 179 -3.78 -1.38 24.07
CA PHE A 179 -4.15 -0.01 23.72
C PHE A 179 -4.89 0.64 24.89
N ASN A 180 -4.35 1.75 25.37
CA ASN A 180 -4.77 2.36 26.64
C ASN A 180 -5.62 3.62 26.45
N TRP A 181 -6.13 3.87 25.24
CA TRP A 181 -6.90 5.08 24.91
C TRP A 181 -6.17 6.42 25.09
N TYR A 182 -4.85 6.41 25.25
CA TYR A 182 -4.05 7.57 25.64
C TYR A 182 -4.47 8.14 27.00
N PHE A 183 -4.90 7.28 27.94
CA PHE A 183 -5.41 7.73 29.25
C PHE A 183 -4.38 8.47 30.09
N ASP A 184 -3.09 8.19 29.88
CA ASP A 184 -1.94 8.79 30.56
C ASP A 184 -1.33 9.96 29.79
N LYS A 185 -1.92 10.35 28.66
CA LYS A 185 -1.46 11.49 27.87
C LYS A 185 -1.87 12.81 28.55
N PRO A 186 -0.93 13.70 28.88
CA PRO A 186 -1.25 15.03 29.39
C PRO A 186 -2.17 15.83 28.46
N ASP A 187 -2.98 16.72 29.02
CA ASP A 187 -3.98 17.50 28.27
C ASP A 187 -3.33 18.48 27.27
N ASP A 188 -2.18 19.05 27.63
CA ASP A 188 -1.39 19.98 26.82
C ASP A 188 -0.49 19.28 25.79
N MET A 189 -0.40 17.95 25.83
CA MET A 189 0.41 17.16 24.92
C MET A 189 -0.42 16.68 23.72
N ASP A 190 0.08 16.93 22.51
CA ASP A 190 -0.50 16.36 21.30
C ASP A 190 -0.18 14.86 21.15
N THR A 191 -1.00 14.15 20.39
CA THR A 191 -0.86 12.70 20.20
C THR A 191 0.45 12.31 19.51
N PHE A 192 0.99 13.16 18.62
CA PHE A 192 2.24 12.86 17.93
C PHE A 192 3.44 12.95 18.89
N MET A 193 3.45 13.96 19.76
CA MET A 193 4.44 14.06 20.83
C MET A 193 4.37 12.87 21.79
N TYR A 194 3.17 12.48 22.21
CA TYR A 194 2.97 11.28 23.04
C TYR A 194 3.55 10.02 22.38
N LEU A 195 3.20 9.77 21.11
CA LEU A 195 3.69 8.60 20.38
C LEU A 195 5.22 8.62 20.20
N SER A 196 5.83 9.81 20.12
CA SER A 196 7.28 9.98 19.98
C SER A 196 8.04 9.67 21.27
N ILE A 197 7.45 9.97 22.43
CA ILE A 197 7.99 9.69 23.76
C ILE A 197 7.81 8.21 24.11
N HIS A 198 6.58 7.70 24.00
CA HIS A 198 6.23 6.35 24.45
C HIS A 198 6.57 5.25 23.43
N ARG A 199 6.78 5.61 22.17
CA ARG A 199 7.23 4.74 21.06
C ARG A 199 6.56 3.35 21.01
N PRO A 200 5.23 3.24 21.08
CA PRO A 200 4.54 1.95 21.04
C PRO A 200 4.84 1.16 19.76
N ASN A 201 5.09 1.84 18.63
CA ASN A 201 5.46 1.20 17.38
C ASN A 201 6.87 0.60 17.41
N THR A 202 7.80 1.17 18.17
CA THR A 202 9.13 0.57 18.37
C THR A 202 9.01 -0.71 19.21
N LEU A 203 8.09 -0.73 20.19
CA LEU A 203 7.80 -1.94 20.97
C LEU A 203 7.20 -3.05 20.08
N ILE A 204 6.31 -2.70 19.15
CA ILE A 204 5.84 -3.65 18.13
C ILE A 204 7.01 -4.16 17.29
N GLN A 205 7.83 -3.27 16.71
CA GLN A 205 8.95 -3.66 15.84
C GLN A 205 10.00 -4.53 16.54
N SER A 206 10.15 -4.35 17.85
CA SER A 206 11.07 -5.11 18.69
C SER A 206 10.47 -6.42 19.20
N SER A 207 9.17 -6.62 19.03
CA SER A 207 8.47 -7.84 19.43
C SER A 207 8.99 -9.05 18.63
N PRO A 208 9.19 -10.21 19.28
CA PRO A 208 9.55 -11.44 18.57
C PRO A 208 8.52 -11.82 17.50
N PHE A 209 7.27 -11.38 17.65
CA PHE A 209 6.17 -11.69 16.73
C PHE A 209 6.09 -10.77 15.51
N TYR A 210 6.82 -9.63 15.49
CA TYR A 210 6.73 -8.66 14.39
C TYR A 210 7.12 -9.25 13.03
N LYS A 211 8.23 -10.00 13.01
CA LYS A 211 8.69 -10.66 11.78
C LYS A 211 7.72 -11.72 11.29
N GLU A 212 7.05 -12.42 12.21
CA GLU A 212 6.02 -13.40 11.84
C GLU A 212 4.78 -12.70 11.29
N TRP A 213 4.30 -11.66 11.98
CA TRP A 213 3.16 -10.86 11.53
C TRP A 213 3.38 -10.32 10.11
N GLY A 214 4.54 -9.70 9.85
CA GLY A 214 4.87 -9.20 8.52
C GLY A 214 4.90 -10.28 7.43
N LYS A 215 5.36 -11.51 7.75
CA LYS A 215 5.33 -12.66 6.81
C LYS A 215 3.90 -13.10 6.49
N LEU A 216 3.02 -13.10 7.50
CA LEU A 216 1.61 -13.46 7.33
C LEU A 216 0.86 -12.42 6.50
N GLU A 217 1.08 -11.13 6.76
CA GLU A 217 0.50 -10.05 5.95
C GLU A 217 1.01 -10.07 4.51
N ASP A 218 2.32 -10.27 4.31
CA ASP A 218 2.92 -10.39 2.99
C ASP A 218 2.33 -11.56 2.17
N THR A 219 1.86 -12.62 2.85
CA THR A 219 1.15 -13.72 2.19
C THR A 219 -0.16 -13.25 1.56
N PHE A 220 -0.96 -12.45 2.27
CA PHE A 220 -2.18 -11.84 1.71
C PHE A 220 -1.88 -10.84 0.60
N VAL A 221 -0.82 -10.04 0.74
CA VAL A 221 -0.37 -9.12 -0.32
C VAL A 221 -0.05 -9.87 -1.60
N LYS A 222 0.73 -10.97 -1.51
CA LYS A 222 1.09 -11.81 -2.66
C LYS A 222 -0.13 -12.49 -3.30
N LEU A 223 -1.06 -13.02 -2.50
CA LEU A 223 -2.31 -13.59 -3.01
C LEU A 223 -3.14 -12.55 -3.76
N SER A 224 -3.31 -11.36 -3.17
CA SER A 224 -4.03 -10.25 -3.78
C SER A 224 -3.40 -9.80 -5.10
N GLN A 225 -2.07 -9.71 -5.16
CA GLN A 225 -1.36 -9.34 -6.40
C GLN A 225 -1.59 -10.38 -7.51
N LYS A 226 -1.47 -11.68 -7.20
CA LYS A 226 -1.74 -12.76 -8.15
C LYS A 226 -3.18 -12.74 -8.64
N ALA A 227 -4.14 -12.56 -7.72
CA ALA A 227 -5.55 -12.52 -8.05
C ALA A 227 -5.90 -11.33 -8.97
N ASN A 228 -5.39 -10.14 -8.65
CA ASN A 228 -5.63 -8.93 -9.44
C ASN A 228 -5.07 -9.03 -10.86
N LEU A 229 -3.86 -9.61 -11.02
CA LEU A 229 -3.25 -9.79 -12.33
C LEU A 229 -4.01 -10.83 -13.17
N ALA A 230 -4.37 -11.97 -12.56
CA ALA A 230 -5.19 -12.98 -13.21
C ALA A 230 -6.55 -12.42 -13.65
N GLU A 231 -7.20 -11.63 -12.78
CA GLU A 231 -8.47 -11.00 -13.11
C GLU A 231 -8.34 -10.00 -14.27
N GLY A 232 -7.26 -9.21 -14.29
CA GLY A 232 -6.95 -8.29 -15.40
C GLY A 232 -6.75 -9.03 -16.73
N ASN A 233 -6.12 -10.21 -16.69
CA ASN A 233 -5.93 -11.10 -17.83
C ASN A 233 -7.19 -11.92 -18.21
N LYS A 234 -8.33 -11.72 -17.53
CA LYS A 234 -9.55 -12.54 -17.65
C LYS A 234 -9.35 -14.03 -17.35
N ASP A 235 -8.26 -14.39 -16.67
CA ASP A 235 -8.08 -15.72 -16.07
C ASP A 235 -8.86 -15.77 -14.75
N TYR A 236 -10.18 -15.91 -14.87
CA TYR A 236 -11.06 -15.94 -13.70
C TYR A 236 -10.85 -17.17 -12.83
N LYS A 237 -10.39 -18.30 -13.38
CA LYS A 237 -10.10 -19.49 -12.56
C LYS A 237 -8.99 -19.18 -11.56
N THR A 238 -7.87 -18.64 -12.02
CA THR A 238 -6.76 -18.26 -11.13
C THR A 238 -7.14 -17.13 -10.20
N ALA A 239 -7.89 -16.13 -10.66
CA ALA A 239 -8.38 -15.04 -9.82
C ALA A 239 -9.27 -15.54 -8.67
N ILE A 240 -10.28 -16.35 -8.98
CA ILE A 240 -11.21 -16.95 -8.02
C ILE A 240 -10.44 -17.79 -7.00
N ASN A 241 -9.54 -18.68 -7.44
CA ASN A 241 -8.76 -19.52 -6.54
C ASN A 241 -7.96 -18.70 -5.51
N ASN A 242 -7.30 -17.62 -5.94
CA ASN A 242 -6.52 -16.78 -5.02
C ASN A 242 -7.43 -15.97 -4.08
N TYR A 243 -8.53 -15.38 -4.56
CA TYR A 243 -9.45 -14.66 -3.68
C TYR A 243 -10.15 -15.60 -2.69
N LEU A 244 -10.59 -16.79 -3.12
CA LEU A 244 -11.15 -17.80 -2.22
C LEU A 244 -10.15 -18.25 -1.17
N ARG A 245 -8.86 -18.38 -1.53
CA ARG A 245 -7.83 -18.69 -0.53
C ARG A 245 -7.74 -17.61 0.54
N MET A 246 -7.82 -16.32 0.16
CA MET A 246 -7.84 -15.24 1.14
C MET A 246 -9.08 -15.30 2.06
N VAL A 247 -10.24 -15.68 1.51
CA VAL A 247 -11.48 -15.85 2.28
C VAL A 247 -11.40 -17.02 3.26
N VAL A 248 -10.91 -18.18 2.82
CA VAL A 248 -10.72 -19.36 3.69
C VAL A 248 -9.70 -19.10 4.77
N GLU A 249 -8.68 -18.30 4.47
CA GLU A 249 -7.65 -17.88 5.44
C GLU A 249 -8.09 -16.71 6.32
N GLU A 250 -9.38 -16.36 6.33
CA GLU A 250 -9.99 -15.34 7.20
C GLU A 250 -9.35 -13.95 7.04
N CYS A 251 -9.06 -13.54 5.81
CA CYS A 251 -8.55 -12.20 5.53
C CYS A 251 -9.57 -11.12 5.98
N GLU A 252 -9.14 -10.19 6.84
CA GLU A 252 -9.97 -9.07 7.32
C GLU A 252 -10.19 -7.98 6.24
N SER A 253 -9.59 -8.10 5.05
CA SER A 253 -9.86 -7.16 3.94
C SER A 253 -11.18 -7.51 3.25
N THR A 254 -12.03 -6.51 3.00
CA THR A 254 -13.28 -6.70 2.24
C THR A 254 -13.05 -6.97 0.76
N ILE A 255 -11.86 -6.63 0.25
CA ILE A 255 -11.52 -6.70 -1.19
C ILE A 255 -11.76 -8.11 -1.77
N PRO A 256 -11.15 -9.21 -1.26
CA PRO A 256 -11.34 -10.54 -1.85
C PRO A 256 -12.81 -10.95 -1.96
N TYR A 257 -13.62 -10.65 -0.95
CA TYR A 257 -15.06 -10.92 -0.94
C TYR A 257 -15.79 -10.13 -2.03
N GLU A 258 -15.57 -8.81 -2.10
CA GLU A 258 -16.21 -7.96 -3.13
C GLU A 258 -15.80 -8.37 -4.54
N ARG A 259 -14.53 -8.74 -4.74
CA ARG A 259 -14.05 -9.21 -6.05
C ARG A 259 -14.69 -10.53 -6.46
N LEU A 260 -14.83 -11.49 -5.55
CA LEU A 260 -15.55 -12.74 -5.83
C LEU A 260 -17.01 -12.47 -6.23
N MET A 261 -17.71 -11.61 -5.49
CA MET A 261 -19.09 -11.23 -5.83
C MET A 261 -19.18 -10.60 -7.24
N ILE A 262 -18.19 -9.81 -7.66
CA ILE A 262 -18.15 -9.21 -8.99
C ILE A 262 -17.87 -10.25 -10.07
N ILE A 263 -16.92 -11.15 -9.83
CA ILE A 263 -16.55 -12.19 -10.80
C ILE A 263 -17.70 -13.19 -10.98
N TYR A 264 -18.30 -13.69 -9.89
CA TYR A 264 -19.43 -14.62 -9.96
C TYR A 264 -20.63 -14.03 -10.70
N ARG A 265 -20.92 -12.75 -10.48
CA ARG A 265 -21.94 -12.03 -11.27
C ARG A 265 -21.62 -12.03 -12.76
N LYS A 266 -20.38 -11.72 -13.14
CA LYS A 266 -19.94 -11.72 -14.55
C LYS A 266 -20.05 -13.11 -15.20
N LEU A 267 -19.77 -14.15 -14.42
CA LEU A 267 -19.89 -15.55 -14.85
C LEU A 267 -21.32 -16.11 -14.76
N LYS A 268 -22.29 -15.32 -14.28
CA LYS A 268 -23.68 -15.73 -14.04
C LYS A 268 -23.81 -16.88 -13.03
N TRP A 269 -22.87 -16.98 -12.09
CA TRP A 269 -22.85 -17.97 -11.01
C TRP A 269 -23.67 -17.48 -9.81
N LYS A 270 -25.01 -17.49 -9.96
CA LYS A 270 -25.96 -16.90 -9.00
C LYS A 270 -25.84 -17.52 -7.61
N GLU A 271 -25.69 -18.84 -7.53
CA GLU A 271 -25.55 -19.57 -6.26
C GLU A 271 -24.28 -19.17 -5.52
N GLN A 272 -23.13 -19.21 -6.20
CA GLN A 272 -21.83 -18.85 -5.61
C GLN A 272 -21.78 -17.36 -5.23
N GLU A 273 -22.41 -16.46 -5.99
CA GLU A 273 -22.58 -15.05 -5.61
C GLU A 273 -23.39 -14.93 -4.31
N THR A 274 -24.49 -15.68 -4.18
CA THR A 274 -25.35 -15.66 -2.98
C THR A 274 -24.62 -16.20 -1.76
N GLU A 275 -23.92 -17.33 -1.91
CA GLU A 275 -23.14 -17.95 -0.83
C GLU A 275 -22.03 -17.04 -0.32
N ILE A 276 -21.24 -16.44 -1.22
CA ILE A 276 -20.16 -15.55 -0.79
C ILE A 276 -20.70 -14.30 -0.11
N ILE A 277 -21.85 -13.77 -0.54
CA ILE A 277 -22.51 -12.64 0.14
C ILE A 277 -22.89 -13.02 1.57
N LYS A 278 -23.57 -14.16 1.75
CA LYS A 278 -23.97 -14.67 3.08
C LYS A 278 -22.76 -14.88 3.98
N GLN A 279 -21.71 -15.54 3.46
CA GLN A 279 -20.46 -15.74 4.18
C GLN A 279 -19.79 -14.41 4.58
N SER A 280 -19.75 -13.43 3.68
CA SER A 280 -19.16 -12.12 3.96
C SER A 280 -19.90 -11.41 5.10
N ILE A 281 -21.24 -11.38 5.04
CA ILE A 281 -22.07 -10.76 6.09
C ILE A 281 -21.79 -11.43 7.44
N ALA A 282 -21.78 -12.76 7.49
CA ALA A 282 -21.53 -13.51 8.72
C ALA A 282 -20.14 -13.19 9.31
N PHE A 283 -19.08 -13.33 8.50
CA PHE A 283 -17.70 -13.10 8.93
C PHE A 283 -17.49 -11.68 9.44
N PHE A 284 -17.90 -10.66 8.68
CA PHE A 284 -17.66 -9.27 9.06
C PHE A 284 -18.56 -8.79 10.20
N THR A 285 -19.74 -9.38 10.38
CA THR A 285 -20.59 -9.12 11.56
C THR A 285 -19.94 -9.65 12.83
N ASP A 286 -19.46 -10.90 12.81
CA ASP A 286 -18.74 -11.50 13.93
C ASP A 286 -17.46 -10.72 14.26
N LEU A 287 -16.66 -10.36 13.24
CA LEU A 287 -15.46 -9.53 13.41
C LEU A 287 -15.80 -8.17 14.04
N LYS A 288 -16.83 -7.49 13.54
CA LYS A 288 -17.27 -6.20 14.08
C LYS A 288 -17.68 -6.32 15.55
N ASN A 289 -18.44 -7.36 15.91
CA ASN A 289 -18.91 -7.57 17.28
C ASN A 289 -17.73 -7.82 18.23
N LYS A 290 -16.82 -8.74 17.89
CA LYS A 290 -15.61 -9.02 18.67
C LYS A 290 -14.73 -7.77 18.87
N GLN A 291 -14.56 -6.98 17.81
CA GLN A 291 -13.81 -5.72 17.88
C GLN A 291 -14.51 -4.67 18.77
N SER A 292 -15.84 -4.56 18.67
CA SER A 292 -16.64 -3.65 19.49
C SER A 292 -16.54 -4.00 20.97
N GLU A 293 -16.73 -5.27 21.31
CA GLU A 293 -16.59 -5.80 22.68
C GLU A 293 -15.21 -5.49 23.25
N TYR A 294 -14.15 -5.71 22.47
CA TYR A 294 -12.79 -5.45 22.91
C TYR A 294 -12.53 -3.95 23.15
N ILE A 295 -12.99 -3.08 22.26
CA ILE A 295 -12.85 -1.63 22.40
C ILE A 295 -13.64 -1.08 23.60
N LEU A 296 -14.85 -1.59 23.85
CA LEU A 296 -15.62 -1.24 25.04
C LEU A 296 -14.95 -1.72 26.32
N TYR A 297 -14.41 -2.94 26.32
CA TYR A 297 -13.62 -3.45 27.45
C TYR A 297 -12.42 -2.55 27.77
N LEU A 298 -11.65 -2.15 26.75
CA LEU A 298 -10.53 -1.23 26.94
C LEU A 298 -10.99 0.14 27.42
N GLY A 299 -12.12 0.65 26.88
CA GLY A 299 -12.74 1.88 27.34
C GLY A 299 -12.98 1.84 28.85
N LYS A 300 -13.67 0.80 29.32
CA LYS A 300 -13.96 0.60 30.74
C LYS A 300 -12.72 0.45 31.61
N LYS A 301 -11.75 -0.34 31.15
CA LYS A 301 -10.51 -0.60 31.90
C LYS A 301 -9.71 0.67 32.18
N TYR A 302 -9.73 1.63 31.25
CA TYR A 302 -8.97 2.87 31.32
C TYR A 302 -9.82 4.11 31.64
N GLY A 303 -11.09 3.95 32.07
CA GLY A 303 -11.98 5.07 32.42
C GLY A 303 -12.38 5.94 31.22
N MET A 304 -12.40 5.35 30.03
CA MET A 304 -12.65 5.96 28.72
C MET A 304 -13.96 5.44 28.09
N ASP A 305 -14.91 4.97 28.89
CA ASP A 305 -16.18 4.37 28.46
C ASP A 305 -16.95 5.27 27.48
N HIS A 306 -17.16 6.53 27.85
CA HIS A 306 -17.88 7.50 27.01
C HIS A 306 -17.21 7.70 25.65
N LYS A 307 -15.88 7.73 25.63
CA LYS A 307 -15.10 7.88 24.40
C LYS A 307 -15.23 6.63 23.53
N ALA A 308 -15.10 5.44 24.11
CA ALA A 308 -15.27 4.19 23.40
C ALA A 308 -16.68 4.07 22.79
N GLN A 309 -17.72 4.41 23.57
CA GLN A 309 -19.11 4.37 23.11
C GLN A 309 -19.38 5.38 21.98
N SER A 310 -18.93 6.63 22.13
CA SER A 310 -19.05 7.65 21.06
C SER A 310 -18.43 7.19 19.74
N TYR A 311 -17.27 6.53 19.79
CA TYR A 311 -16.65 6.00 18.57
C TYR A 311 -17.50 4.91 17.90
N ILE A 312 -18.17 4.06 18.67
CA ILE A 312 -19.04 3.02 18.13
C ILE A 312 -20.31 3.64 17.54
N ASP A 313 -20.97 4.52 18.28
CA ASP A 313 -22.23 5.16 17.89
C ASP A 313 -22.06 6.01 16.63
N GLU A 314 -20.92 6.71 16.51
CA GLU A 314 -20.59 7.54 15.35
C GLU A 314 -19.98 6.76 14.19
N ASN A 315 -19.90 5.42 14.27
CA ASN A 315 -19.25 4.55 13.29
C ASN A 315 -17.82 5.02 12.93
N LYS A 316 -17.03 5.37 13.95
CA LYS A 316 -15.63 5.76 13.80
C LYS A 316 -14.71 4.55 13.94
N LYS A 317 -13.68 4.48 13.10
CA LYS A 317 -12.62 3.48 13.24
C LYS A 317 -11.76 3.79 14.47
N VAL A 318 -11.32 2.74 15.15
CA VAL A 318 -10.27 2.82 16.17
C VAL A 318 -9.05 2.09 15.65
N PHE A 319 -7.92 2.78 15.64
CA PHE A 319 -6.63 2.21 15.26
C PHE A 319 -5.77 1.99 16.49
N TYR A 320 -5.03 0.89 16.50
CA TYR A 320 -3.90 0.71 17.41
C TYR A 320 -2.85 1.79 17.14
N TYR A 321 -2.13 2.21 18.18
CA TYR A 321 -1.19 3.35 18.19
C TYR A 321 -0.51 3.64 16.85
N GLY A 322 -0.52 4.90 16.42
CA GLY A 322 0.12 5.33 15.18
C GLY A 322 -0.40 4.65 13.91
N GLY A 323 -1.57 3.99 13.95
CA GLY A 323 -2.18 3.37 12.78
C GLY A 323 -1.66 1.98 12.44
N ALA A 324 -0.99 1.26 13.36
CA ALA A 324 -0.35 -0.01 13.05
C ALA A 324 -1.35 -1.07 12.53
N PHE A 325 -2.53 -1.15 13.12
CA PHE A 325 -3.65 -1.98 12.65
C PHE A 325 -4.99 -1.47 13.19
N GLU A 326 -6.09 -1.93 12.62
CA GLU A 326 -7.44 -1.62 13.07
C GLU A 326 -7.78 -2.43 14.33
N LEU A 327 -8.22 -1.75 15.40
CA LEU A 327 -8.80 -2.36 16.59
C LEU A 327 -10.32 -2.49 16.47
N TYR A 328 -10.94 -1.51 15.82
CA TYR A 328 -12.35 -1.53 15.48
C TYR A 328 -12.60 -0.89 14.12
N ASN A 329 -13.37 -1.61 13.31
CA ASN A 329 -13.90 -1.14 12.05
C ASN A 329 -15.43 -1.33 12.05
N PRO A 330 -16.22 -0.28 11.79
CA PRO A 330 -17.69 -0.34 11.79
C PRO A 330 -18.29 -1.19 10.66
N GLN A 331 -17.46 -1.58 9.66
CA GLN A 331 -17.82 -2.42 8.52
C GLN A 331 -19.10 -1.96 7.78
N PRO A 332 -19.16 -0.72 7.26
CA PRO A 332 -20.37 -0.19 6.59
C PRO A 332 -20.75 -0.96 5.32
N LYS A 333 -19.86 -1.82 4.81
CA LYS A 333 -20.12 -2.70 3.67
C LYS A 333 -21.15 -3.78 3.95
N ILE A 334 -21.35 -4.16 5.22
CA ILE A 334 -22.32 -5.19 5.61
C ILE A 334 -23.72 -4.82 5.14
N GLU A 335 -24.17 -3.58 5.34
CA GLU A 335 -25.50 -3.13 4.93
C GLU A 335 -25.68 -3.16 3.40
N LYS A 336 -24.65 -2.73 2.66
CA LYS A 336 -24.66 -2.84 1.18
C LYS A 336 -24.75 -4.28 0.69
N TRP A 337 -24.16 -5.22 1.42
CA TRP A 337 -24.26 -6.65 1.08
C TRP A 337 -25.62 -7.24 1.44
N LYS A 338 -26.24 -6.83 2.55
CA LYS A 338 -27.62 -7.21 2.88
C LYS A 338 -28.61 -6.70 1.83
N GLU A 339 -28.50 -5.44 1.42
CA GLU A 339 -29.28 -4.87 0.32
C GLU A 339 -29.05 -5.58 -1.02
N ARG A 340 -27.82 -6.07 -1.25
CA ARG A 340 -27.53 -6.86 -2.45
C ARG A 340 -28.18 -8.24 -2.35
N LEU A 341 -28.14 -8.88 -1.18
CA LEU A 341 -28.69 -10.20 -0.94
C LEU A 341 -30.22 -10.24 -1.10
N SER A 342 -30.92 -9.21 -0.61
CA SER A 342 -32.39 -9.14 -0.70
C SER A 342 -32.91 -9.16 -2.15
N LYS A 343 -32.08 -8.76 -3.13
CA LYS A 343 -32.40 -8.81 -4.56
C LYS A 343 -32.33 -10.23 -5.16
N PHE A 344 -31.76 -11.20 -4.44
CA PHE A 344 -31.72 -12.61 -4.86
C PHE A 344 -32.86 -13.43 -4.26
N GLU A 345 -33.52 -12.91 -3.22
CA GLU A 345 -34.61 -13.56 -2.48
C GLU A 345 -36.00 -13.16 -3.02
N ILE A 346 -36.03 -12.32 -4.06
CA ILE A 346 -37.18 -12.03 -4.94
C ILE A 346 -37.02 -12.88 -6.20
#